data_AF-A0A4D4LPG8-F1
#
_entry.id   AF-A0A4D4LPG8-F1
#
_cell.length_a   1.000
_cell.length_b   1.000
_cell.length_c   1.000
_cell.angle_alpha   90.00
_cell.angle_beta   90.00
_cell.angle_gamma   90.00
#
_symmetry.space_group_name_H-M   'P 1'
#
loop_
_entity.id
_entity.type
_entity.pdbx_description
1 polymer ?
#
loop_
_entity_poly.entity_id
_entity_poly.type
_entity_poly.pdbx_seq_one_letter_code
_entity_poly.pdbx_strand_id
1 'polypeptide(L)'
;MNQPPYGTPPPPPVPPTAPPGYGPPVPHPGYSQPVPPPAPTGFGPPPPSYAPYPAPAAAPEFLAVDRHNSVVVDETGVTFECNGVTAEFPWPEIRSVHHQPSGNGKSLMMAVIHADGMLYECVVDAKRRERLHEWLNQVALVIGHYRYYRPGG
;
A
#
# COMPACT_ATOMS: atom_id res chain seq x y z
N MET A 1 -34.03 48.75 -18.00
CA MET A 1 -32.83 47.90 -17.78
C MET A 1 -32.47 48.04 -16.30
N ASN A 2 -32.80 47.04 -15.48
CA ASN A 2 -32.50 47.03 -14.04
C ASN A 2 -31.24 46.20 -13.81
N GLN A 3 -30.16 46.82 -13.33
CA GLN A 3 -28.99 46.10 -12.82
C GLN A 3 -29.28 45.61 -11.39
N PRO A 4 -28.92 44.36 -11.03
CA PRO A 4 -29.01 43.90 -9.65
C PRO A 4 -27.89 44.54 -8.79
N PRO A 5 -28.09 44.68 -7.46
CA PRO A 5 -27.12 45.30 -6.57
C PRO A 5 -25.90 44.39 -6.42
N TYR A 6 -24.72 44.98 -6.51
CA TYR A 6 -23.44 44.32 -6.32
C TYR A 6 -23.39 43.69 -4.91
N GLY A 7 -23.28 42.36 -4.86
CA GLY A 7 -22.95 41.63 -3.65
C GLY A 7 -21.55 42.02 -3.16
N THR A 8 -21.37 42.09 -1.85
CA THR A 8 -20.06 42.31 -1.23
C THR A 8 -19.08 41.21 -1.64
N PRO A 9 -17.83 41.54 -1.99
CA PRO A 9 -16.82 40.54 -2.31
C PRO A 9 -16.52 39.66 -1.08
N PRO A 10 -16.24 38.36 -1.27
CA PRO A 10 -15.85 37.47 -0.18
C PRO A 10 -14.52 37.93 0.45
N PRO A 11 -14.31 37.69 1.75
CA PRO A 11 -13.04 37.99 2.41
C PRO A 11 -11.89 37.18 1.79
N PRO A 12 -10.65 37.71 1.81
CA PRO A 12 -9.49 37.00 1.31
C PRO A 12 -9.22 35.72 2.13
N PRO A 13 -8.58 34.69 1.53
CA PRO A 13 -8.17 33.50 2.26
C PRO A 13 -7.16 33.86 3.35
N VAL A 14 -7.32 33.28 4.54
CA VAL A 14 -6.31 33.34 5.59
C VAL A 14 -5.11 32.46 5.20
N PRO A 15 -3.86 32.94 5.39
CA PRO A 15 -2.68 32.12 5.13
C PRO A 15 -2.60 30.96 6.15
N PRO A 16 -2.04 29.80 5.76
CA PRO A 16 -1.82 28.70 6.69
C PRO A 16 -0.78 29.09 7.75
N THR A 17 -1.13 28.86 9.01
CA THR A 17 -0.20 28.93 10.14
C THR A 17 0.98 27.98 9.91
N ALA A 18 2.20 28.52 9.92
CA ALA A 18 3.41 27.72 9.85
C ALA A 18 3.49 26.76 11.06
N PRO A 19 3.99 25.53 10.89
CA PRO A 19 4.28 24.65 12.01
C PRO A 19 5.36 25.27 12.90
N PRO A 20 5.35 25.02 14.23
CA PRO A 20 6.42 25.45 15.12
C PRO A 20 7.78 24.97 14.61
N GLY A 21 8.72 25.91 14.54
CA GLY A 21 10.07 25.68 14.03
C GLY A 21 10.80 24.57 14.77
N TYR A 22 11.59 23.82 14.01
CA TYR A 22 12.57 22.87 14.51
C TYR A 22 13.54 23.59 15.46
N GLY A 23 13.57 23.14 16.71
CA GLY A 23 14.65 23.48 17.64
C GLY A 23 16.00 22.96 17.14
N PRO A 24 17.12 23.43 17.73
CA PRO A 24 18.45 23.00 17.32
C PRO A 24 18.64 21.49 17.54
N PRO A 25 19.45 20.81 16.70
CA PRO A 25 19.72 19.38 16.85
C PRO A 25 20.50 19.13 18.16
N VAL A 26 19.98 18.20 18.96
CA VAL A 26 20.66 17.66 20.13
C VAL A 26 21.84 16.77 19.69
N PRO A 27 23.05 16.92 20.27
CA PRO A 27 24.17 16.02 19.98
C PRO A 27 23.85 14.59 20.42
N HIS A 28 23.99 13.63 19.52
CA HIS A 28 23.89 12.21 19.85
C HIS A 28 25.16 11.78 20.62
N PRO A 29 25.06 11.28 21.86
CA PRO A 29 26.16 10.53 22.45
C PRO A 29 26.27 9.17 21.74
N GLY A 30 27.51 8.81 21.40
CA GLY A 30 27.84 7.61 20.64
C GLY A 30 27.33 6.32 21.29
N TYR A 31 27.13 5.32 20.42
CA TYR A 31 26.73 3.96 20.76
C TYR A 31 27.63 3.34 21.84
N SER A 32 27.12 3.26 23.07
CA SER A 32 27.58 2.28 24.06
C SER A 32 26.56 1.15 24.12
N GLN A 33 26.98 -0.05 23.73
CA GLN A 33 26.26 -1.30 24.04
C GLN A 33 26.05 -1.38 25.57
N PRO A 34 24.83 -1.60 26.09
CA PRO A 34 24.63 -1.81 27.51
C PRO A 34 25.28 -3.13 27.94
N VAL A 35 26.29 -3.06 28.80
CA VAL A 35 26.76 -4.21 29.57
C VAL A 35 25.63 -4.60 30.54
N PRO A 36 25.23 -5.88 30.64
CA PRO A 36 24.21 -6.28 31.60
C PRO A 36 24.73 -6.06 33.04
N PRO A 37 23.91 -5.52 33.96
CA PRO A 37 24.29 -5.37 35.34
C PRO A 37 24.42 -6.75 36.03
N PRO A 38 25.30 -6.90 37.04
CA PRO A 38 25.34 -8.10 37.86
C PRO A 38 24.02 -8.26 38.61
N ALA A 39 23.51 -9.50 38.65
CA ALA A 39 22.25 -9.84 39.27
C ALA A 39 22.27 -9.56 40.79
N PRO A 40 21.26 -8.85 41.34
CA PRO A 40 21.08 -8.79 42.78
C PRO A 40 20.49 -10.10 43.30
N THR A 41 21.11 -10.67 44.34
CA THR A 41 20.60 -11.82 45.10
C THR A 41 19.42 -11.37 45.95
N GLY A 42 18.19 -11.57 45.48
CA GLY A 42 16.98 -11.23 46.22
C GLY A 42 15.74 -11.82 45.56
N PHE A 43 15.16 -12.84 46.18
CA PHE A 43 13.89 -13.45 45.77
C PHE A 43 12.72 -12.50 46.10
N GLY A 44 12.39 -11.62 45.15
CA GLY A 44 11.05 -11.04 45.03
C GLY A 44 10.25 -11.81 43.96
N PRO A 45 8.91 -11.85 44.04
CA PRO A 45 8.12 -12.43 42.96
C PRO A 45 8.42 -11.66 41.65
N PRO A 46 8.58 -12.36 40.51
CA PRO A 46 8.87 -11.71 39.25
C PRO A 46 7.75 -10.72 38.90
N PRO A 47 8.08 -9.58 38.26
CA PRO A 47 7.06 -8.68 37.76
C PRO A 47 6.13 -9.45 36.80
N PRO A 48 4.84 -9.11 36.74
CA PRO A 48 3.92 -9.73 35.79
C PRO A 48 4.49 -9.54 34.38
N SER A 49 4.68 -10.66 33.69
CA SER A 49 5.07 -10.70 32.29
C SER A 49 4.03 -9.89 31.50
N TYR A 50 4.42 -8.74 30.97
CA TYR A 50 3.63 -8.01 29.99
C TYR A 50 3.33 -8.97 28.84
N ALA A 51 2.05 -9.24 28.59
CA ALA A 51 1.64 -9.97 27.40
C ALA A 51 2.21 -9.25 26.18
N PRO A 52 2.76 -9.97 25.18
CA PRO A 52 3.27 -9.32 23.99
C PRO A 52 2.15 -8.51 23.34
N TYR A 53 2.43 -7.24 23.05
CA TYR A 53 1.54 -6.43 22.23
C TYR A 53 1.31 -7.18 20.90
N PRO A 54 0.07 -7.28 20.40
CA PRO A 54 -0.16 -7.87 19.09
C PRO A 54 0.67 -7.09 18.07
N ALA A 55 1.46 -7.82 17.27
CA ALA A 55 2.20 -7.22 16.16
C ALA A 55 1.19 -6.53 15.22
N PRO A 56 1.57 -5.40 14.58
CA PRO A 56 0.76 -4.80 13.54
C PRO A 56 0.41 -5.85 12.49
N ALA A 57 -0.85 -5.85 12.01
CA ALA A 57 -1.23 -6.73 10.91
C ALA A 57 -0.35 -6.43 9.69
N ALA A 58 0.18 -7.47 9.05
CA ALA A 58 0.96 -7.33 7.82
C ALA A 58 0.11 -6.67 6.72
N ALA A 59 0.76 -5.87 5.87
CA ALA A 59 0.10 -5.27 4.71
C ALA A 59 -0.43 -6.39 3.78
N PRO A 60 -1.64 -6.24 3.21
CA PRO A 60 -2.22 -7.30 2.40
C PRO A 60 -1.48 -7.41 1.06
N GLU A 61 -1.08 -8.62 0.68
CA GLU A 61 -0.41 -8.90 -0.59
C GLU A 61 -1.19 -9.95 -1.40
N PHE A 62 -0.99 -9.95 -2.71
CA PHE A 62 -1.55 -10.94 -3.62
C PHE A 62 -0.49 -11.43 -4.61
N LEU A 63 -0.46 -12.75 -4.83
CA LEU A 63 0.42 -13.41 -5.78
C LEU A 63 -0.36 -14.45 -6.61
N ALA A 64 -0.26 -14.32 -7.93
CA ALA A 64 -0.70 -15.33 -8.88
C ALA A 64 0.47 -15.74 -9.78
N VAL A 65 0.69 -17.04 -9.96
CA VAL A 65 1.81 -17.58 -10.76
C VAL A 65 1.34 -18.77 -11.59
N ASP A 66 1.76 -18.80 -12.85
CA ASP A 66 1.69 -19.98 -13.72
C ASP A 66 3.09 -20.38 -14.23
N ARG A 67 3.16 -21.14 -15.34
CA ARG A 67 4.43 -21.62 -15.90
C ARG A 67 5.30 -20.49 -16.50
N HIS A 68 4.67 -19.44 -17.03
CA HIS A 68 5.31 -18.40 -17.83
C HIS A 68 5.08 -17.00 -17.30
N ASN A 69 4.03 -16.81 -16.48
CA ASN A 69 3.58 -15.50 -16.05
C ASN A 69 3.37 -15.44 -14.53
N SER A 70 3.60 -14.26 -13.96
CA SER A 70 3.28 -13.94 -12.58
C SER A 70 2.68 -12.54 -12.46
N VAL A 71 1.83 -12.36 -11.45
CA VAL A 71 1.31 -11.07 -11.02
C VAL A 71 1.46 -10.95 -9.51
N VAL A 72 2.07 -9.86 -9.07
CA VAL A 72 2.19 -9.46 -7.66
C VAL A 72 1.45 -8.14 -7.45
N VAL A 73 0.72 -8.03 -6.35
CA VAL A 73 0.13 -6.78 -5.88
C VAL A 73 0.44 -6.63 -4.39
N ASP A 74 1.16 -5.59 -4.02
CA ASP A 74 1.66 -5.34 -2.67
C ASP A 74 1.72 -3.84 -2.37
N GLU A 75 2.35 -3.42 -1.27
CA GLU A 75 2.47 -2.02 -0.88
C GLU A 75 3.27 -1.15 -1.84
N THR A 76 4.13 -1.76 -2.67
CA THR A 76 4.97 -1.05 -3.64
C THR A 76 4.19 -0.74 -4.92
N GLY A 77 3.30 -1.64 -5.35
CA GLY A 77 2.53 -1.47 -6.56
C GLY A 77 1.97 -2.77 -7.14
N VAL A 78 1.97 -2.83 -8.47
CA VAL A 78 1.64 -4.03 -9.25
C VAL A 78 2.85 -4.42 -10.06
N THR A 79 3.24 -5.69 -10.02
CA THR A 79 4.33 -6.23 -10.83
C THR A 79 3.80 -7.33 -11.73
N PHE A 80 4.09 -7.23 -13.01
CA PHE A 80 3.84 -8.26 -14.01
C PHE A 80 5.15 -8.90 -14.41
N GLU A 81 5.17 -10.22 -14.48
CA GLU A 81 6.15 -10.97 -15.24
C GLU A 81 5.37 -11.72 -16.31
N CYS A 82 5.59 -11.41 -17.59
CA CYS A 82 4.91 -12.09 -18.68
C CYS A 82 5.94 -12.56 -19.71
N ASN A 83 6.05 -13.88 -19.89
CA ASN A 83 7.02 -14.51 -20.81
C ASN A 83 8.48 -14.04 -20.59
N GLY A 84 8.89 -13.86 -19.33
CA GLY A 84 10.24 -13.42 -18.97
C GLY A 84 10.50 -11.92 -19.13
N VAL A 85 9.47 -11.13 -19.45
CA VAL A 85 9.52 -9.66 -19.40
C VAL A 85 8.86 -9.20 -18.11
N THR A 86 9.61 -8.42 -17.31
CA THR A 86 9.10 -7.83 -16.07
C THR A 86 8.70 -6.38 -16.29
N ALA A 87 7.55 -5.99 -15.75
CA ALA A 87 7.07 -4.61 -15.70
C ALA A 87 6.56 -4.29 -14.29
N GLU A 88 7.06 -3.21 -13.71
CA GLU A 88 6.73 -2.76 -12.37
C GLU A 88 5.94 -1.46 -12.46
N PHE A 89 4.85 -1.37 -11.71
CA PHE A 89 3.96 -0.22 -11.72
C PHE A 89 3.75 0.27 -10.29
N PRO A 90 4.50 1.29 -9.84
CA PRO A 90 4.30 1.90 -8.53
C PRO A 90 2.91 2.52 -8.40
N TRP A 91 2.27 2.42 -7.22
CA TRP A 91 0.93 3.00 -6.99
C TRP A 91 0.74 4.47 -7.44
N PRO A 92 1.73 5.37 -7.28
CA PRO A 92 1.62 6.75 -7.79
C PRO A 92 1.37 6.85 -9.30
N GLU A 93 1.89 5.89 -10.07
CA GLU A 93 1.90 5.87 -11.53
C GLU A 93 0.73 5.08 -12.13
N ILE A 94 0.02 4.29 -11.31
CA ILE A 94 -1.13 3.52 -11.78
C ILE A 94 -2.39 4.40 -11.76
N ARG A 95 -2.99 4.64 -12.93
CA ARG A 95 -4.30 5.30 -13.05
C ARG A 95 -5.44 4.39 -12.60
N SER A 96 -5.50 3.16 -13.11
CA SER A 96 -6.46 2.14 -12.68
C SER A 96 -5.87 0.74 -12.83
N VAL A 97 -6.39 -0.20 -12.02
CA VAL A 97 -6.12 -1.64 -12.17
C VAL A 97 -7.43 -2.34 -12.46
N HIS A 98 -7.44 -3.18 -13.48
CA HIS A 98 -8.58 -4.00 -13.88
C HIS A 98 -8.23 -5.48 -13.70
N HIS A 99 -9.19 -6.26 -13.24
CA HIS A 99 -9.05 -7.70 -13.09
C HIS A 99 -10.34 -8.38 -13.53
N GLN A 100 -10.22 -9.46 -14.29
CA GLN A 100 -11.37 -10.24 -14.76
C GLN A 100 -10.97 -11.68 -15.10
N PRO A 101 -11.93 -12.62 -15.14
CA PRO A 101 -11.72 -13.89 -15.83
C PRO A 101 -11.33 -13.64 -17.29
N SER A 102 -10.32 -14.35 -17.78
CA SER A 102 -10.08 -14.45 -19.22
C SER A 102 -11.21 -15.24 -19.90
N GLY A 103 -11.32 -15.15 -21.23
CA GLY A 103 -12.40 -15.79 -22.01
C GLY A 103 -12.50 -17.31 -21.83
N ASN A 104 -11.42 -17.98 -21.38
CA ASN A 104 -11.41 -19.41 -21.07
C ASN A 104 -12.03 -19.76 -19.69
N GLY A 105 -12.33 -18.77 -18.84
CA GLY A 105 -12.89 -18.93 -17.51
C GLY A 105 -11.99 -19.65 -16.50
N LYS A 106 -10.70 -19.78 -16.78
CA LYS A 106 -9.68 -20.45 -15.95
C LYS A 106 -8.39 -19.67 -15.78
N SER A 107 -8.25 -18.52 -16.43
CA SER A 107 -7.12 -17.62 -16.25
C SER A 107 -7.59 -16.29 -15.68
N LEU A 108 -6.75 -15.69 -14.84
CA LEU A 108 -6.90 -14.33 -14.36
C LEU A 108 -6.26 -13.40 -15.39
N MET A 109 -7.03 -12.45 -15.90
CA MET A 109 -6.51 -11.33 -16.66
C MET A 109 -6.37 -10.13 -15.74
N MET A 110 -5.17 -9.58 -15.66
CA MET A 110 -4.84 -8.35 -14.95
C MET A 110 -4.42 -7.29 -15.95
N ALA A 111 -4.88 -6.07 -15.75
CA ALA A 111 -4.51 -4.95 -16.60
C ALA A 111 -4.26 -3.68 -15.78
N VAL A 112 -3.20 -2.96 -16.12
CA VAL A 112 -2.82 -1.68 -15.52
C VAL A 112 -2.95 -0.60 -16.58
N ILE A 113 -3.77 0.42 -16.29
CA ILE A 113 -3.71 1.69 -17.02
C ILE A 113 -2.70 2.57 -16.30
N HIS A 114 -1.60 2.87 -16.98
CA HIS A 114 -0.54 3.72 -16.47
C HIS A 114 -0.91 5.22 -16.60
N ALA A 115 -0.22 6.09 -15.87
CA ALA A 115 -0.51 7.52 -15.82
C ALA A 115 -0.42 8.19 -17.20
N ASP A 116 0.50 7.72 -18.05
CA ASP A 116 0.67 8.15 -19.45
C ASP A 116 -0.47 7.70 -20.40
N GLY A 117 -1.38 6.84 -19.92
CA GLY A 117 -2.50 6.31 -20.70
C GLY A 117 -2.23 4.96 -21.38
N MET A 118 -1.03 4.40 -21.23
CA MET A 118 -0.70 3.07 -21.75
C MET A 118 -1.41 1.98 -20.95
N LEU A 119 -1.82 0.93 -21.65
CA LEU A 119 -2.44 -0.27 -21.08
C LEU A 119 -1.44 -1.43 -21.12
N TYR A 120 -1.21 -2.03 -19.97
CA TYR A 120 -0.38 -3.21 -19.81
C TYR A 120 -1.24 -4.35 -19.31
N GLU A 121 -1.09 -5.55 -19.89
CA GLU A 121 -1.89 -6.72 -19.55
C GLU A 121 -1.00 -7.92 -19.23
N CYS A 122 -1.39 -8.70 -18.24
CA CYS A 122 -0.83 -10.02 -17.96
C CYS A 122 -1.93 -11.03 -17.67
N VAL A 123 -1.76 -12.25 -18.18
CA VAL A 123 -2.74 -13.33 -18.01
C VAL A 123 -2.08 -14.50 -17.31
N VAL A 124 -2.64 -14.93 -16.18
CA VAL A 124 -2.12 -16.03 -15.37
C VAL A 124 -3.12 -17.18 -15.32
N ASP A 125 -2.70 -18.38 -15.70
CA ASP A 125 -3.51 -19.59 -15.68
C ASP A 125 -3.68 -20.17 -14.27
N ALA A 126 -4.93 -20.23 -13.79
CA ALA A 126 -5.26 -20.77 -12.47
C ALA A 126 -5.39 -22.31 -12.47
N LYS A 127 -5.40 -22.95 -13.63
CA LYS A 127 -5.67 -24.38 -13.91
C LYS A 127 -7.08 -24.85 -13.56
N ARG A 128 -7.68 -24.27 -12.51
CA ARG A 128 -8.99 -24.62 -11.95
C ARG A 128 -9.81 -23.37 -11.73
N ARG A 129 -11.12 -23.47 -11.91
CA ARG A 129 -12.05 -22.34 -11.81
C ARG A 129 -12.20 -21.86 -10.37
N GLU A 130 -12.13 -22.77 -9.40
CA GLU A 130 -12.21 -22.47 -7.97
C GLU A 130 -11.06 -21.55 -7.56
N ARG A 131 -9.83 -21.87 -7.99
CA ARG A 131 -8.65 -21.03 -7.77
C ARG A 131 -8.78 -19.66 -8.43
N LEU A 132 -9.34 -19.59 -9.64
CA LEU A 132 -9.60 -18.29 -10.28
C LEU A 132 -10.55 -17.44 -9.44
N HIS A 133 -11.62 -18.01 -8.90
CA HIS A 133 -12.54 -17.27 -8.03
C HIS A 133 -11.87 -16.79 -6.74
N GLU A 134 -11.03 -17.64 -6.12
CA GLU A 134 -10.22 -17.24 -4.96
C GLU A 134 -9.31 -16.05 -5.30
N TRP A 135 -8.61 -16.12 -6.43
CA TRP A 135 -7.74 -15.05 -6.89
C TRP A 135 -8.50 -13.75 -7.15
N LEU A 136 -9.66 -13.80 -7.82
CA LEU A 136 -10.48 -12.61 -8.08
C LEU A 136 -10.96 -11.95 -6.78
N ASN A 137 -11.35 -12.75 -5.78
CA ASN A 137 -11.76 -12.22 -4.48
C ASN A 137 -10.58 -11.59 -3.72
N GLN A 138 -9.43 -12.26 -3.68
CA GLN A 138 -8.25 -11.76 -3.00
C GLN A 138 -7.72 -10.48 -3.64
N VAL A 139 -7.54 -10.46 -4.95
CA VAL A 139 -6.99 -9.29 -5.65
C VAL A 139 -7.88 -8.06 -5.53
N ALA A 140 -9.21 -8.25 -5.53
CA ALA A 140 -10.15 -7.15 -5.31
C ALA A 140 -9.98 -6.50 -3.93
N LEU A 141 -9.77 -7.30 -2.88
CA LEU A 141 -9.52 -6.82 -1.52
C LEU A 141 -8.19 -6.05 -1.42
N VAL A 142 -7.13 -6.59 -2.01
CA VAL A 142 -5.78 -5.99 -1.98
C VAL A 142 -5.75 -4.67 -2.74
N ILE A 143 -6.28 -4.63 -3.97
CA ILE A 143 -6.39 -3.39 -4.76
C ILE A 143 -7.25 -2.37 -4.00
N GLY A 144 -8.37 -2.81 -3.42
CA GLY A 144 -9.23 -1.95 -2.61
C GLY A 144 -8.48 -1.31 -1.44
N HIS A 145 -7.64 -2.07 -0.75
CA HIS A 145 -6.81 -1.57 0.35
C HIS A 145 -5.89 -0.43 -0.12
N TYR A 146 -5.03 -0.67 -1.11
CA TYR A 146 -4.05 0.34 -1.54
C TYR A 146 -4.64 1.52 -2.30
N ARG A 147 -5.78 1.32 -2.97
CA ARG A 147 -6.49 2.42 -3.65
C ARG A 147 -7.29 3.30 -2.70
N TYR A 148 -7.82 2.74 -1.62
CA TYR A 148 -8.61 3.49 -0.65
C TYR A 148 -7.74 4.34 0.27
N TYR A 149 -6.55 3.85 0.65
CA TYR A 149 -5.67 4.51 1.62
C TYR A 149 -4.69 5.53 1.03
N ARG A 150 -4.92 6.05 -0.19
CA ARG A 150 -4.09 7.13 -0.75
C ARG A 150 -4.57 8.50 -0.23
N PRO A 151 -3.84 9.17 0.68
CA PRO A 151 -4.20 10.52 1.11
C PRO A 151 -3.99 11.51 -0.06
N GLY A 152 -5.05 12.23 -0.44
CA GLY A 152 -4.96 13.40 -1.35
C GLY A 152 -5.25 13.15 -2.82
N GLY A 153 -6.47 12.68 -3.14
CA GLY A 153 -7.12 12.98 -4.42
C GLY A 153 -7.74 14.37 -4.42
#